data_AF-A0ABD2NRJ0-F1
#
_entry.id   AF-A0ABD2NRJ0-F1
#
_cell.length_a   1.000
_cell.length_b   1.000
_cell.length_c   1.000
_cell.angle_alpha   90.00
_cell.angle_beta   90.00
_cell.angle_gamma   90.00
#
_symmetry.space_group_name_H-M   'P 1'
#
loop_
_entity.id
_entity.type
_entity.pdbx_description
1 polymer ?
#
loop_
_entity_poly.entity_id
_entity_poly.type
_entity_poly.pdbx_seq_one_letter_code
_entity_poly.pdbx_strand_id
1 'polypeptide(L)'
;MDFYYNSICHMCKQVRPDLKKCASCRFISYCSKEHQISDWKNHKQVCKILSKSKKILTLEENCGYDRWRSYRTDLQFYLMLRLNREILPHESQMWMFPRNCAVCYSVEGLKDCQECFCLCYCSKEHQTLDRETHQRYCSELKLCLDLDRFYLSNPEVDVELKEIDMKVEQLPISIHECIELFLNTSKLNGPLQRIFVTDILQVC
;
A
#
# COMPACT_ATOMS: atom_id res chain seq x y z
N MET A 1 -13.83 7.67 -1.49
CA MET A 1 -13.05 6.44 -1.19
C MET A 1 -12.01 6.75 -0.12
N ASP A 2 -11.76 5.82 0.79
CA ASP A 2 -10.68 5.93 1.78
C ASP A 2 -9.51 5.05 1.36
N PHE A 3 -8.26 5.52 1.51
CA PHE A 3 -7.06 4.88 0.96
C PHE A 3 -5.90 4.83 1.97
N TYR A 4 -4.91 3.98 1.71
CA TYR A 4 -3.74 3.78 2.56
C TYR A 4 -2.43 3.99 1.79
N TYR A 5 -1.53 4.79 2.37
CA TYR A 5 -0.10 4.79 2.06
C TYR A 5 0.67 4.70 3.36
N ASN A 6 1.77 3.95 3.33
CA ASN A 6 2.49 3.55 4.53
C ASN A 6 3.32 4.67 5.20
N SER A 7 3.59 5.75 4.45
CA SER A 7 4.44 6.89 4.79
C SER A 7 3.68 8.19 5.12
N ILE A 8 2.34 8.13 5.16
CA ILE A 8 1.48 9.29 5.46
C ILE A 8 0.63 9.01 6.69
N CYS A 9 0.05 10.06 7.27
CA CYS A 9 -0.94 9.85 8.32
C CYS A 9 -2.22 9.26 7.71
N HIS A 10 -2.73 8.16 8.28
CA HIS A 10 -3.97 7.56 7.79
C HIS A 10 -5.20 8.47 7.94
N MET A 11 -5.24 9.39 8.90
CA MET A 11 -6.42 10.26 9.06
C MET A 11 -6.39 11.50 8.18
N CYS A 12 -5.34 12.32 8.24
CA CYS A 12 -5.28 13.56 7.46
C CYS A 12 -4.70 13.38 6.05
N LYS A 13 -4.22 12.16 5.71
CA LYS A 13 -3.56 11.81 4.46
C LYS A 13 -2.35 12.68 4.09
N GLN A 14 -1.81 13.44 5.04
CA GLN A 14 -0.64 14.29 4.82
C GLN A 14 0.67 13.55 5.12
N VAL A 15 1.70 13.90 4.36
CA VAL A 15 3.09 13.61 4.75
C VAL A 15 3.37 14.44 6.01
N ARG A 16 3.88 13.81 7.06
CA ARG A 16 4.24 14.49 8.30
C ARG A 16 5.59 13.98 8.78
N PRO A 17 6.43 14.83 9.38
CA PRO A 17 7.54 14.33 10.17
C PRO A 17 6.98 13.49 11.33
N ASP A 18 7.73 12.46 11.74
CA ASP A 18 7.50 11.70 12.97
C ASP A 18 6.14 10.97 13.07
N LEU A 19 5.73 10.32 11.99
CA LEU A 19 4.59 9.41 12.02
C LEU A 19 4.78 8.28 13.03
N LYS A 20 3.76 8.06 13.86
CA LYS A 20 3.75 7.03 14.89
C LYS A 20 2.96 5.82 14.40
N LYS A 21 3.66 4.69 14.25
CA LYS A 21 3.02 3.40 13.96
C LYS A 21 2.10 3.00 15.12
N CYS A 22 0.96 2.40 14.81
CA CYS A 22 0.13 1.73 15.80
C CYS A 22 0.97 0.70 16.55
N ALA A 23 1.11 0.84 17.87
CA ALA A 23 2.01 0.01 18.67
C ALA A 23 1.65 -1.49 18.64
N SER A 24 0.37 -1.82 18.41
CA SER A 24 -0.12 -3.20 18.40
C SER A 24 0.13 -3.88 17.05
N CYS A 25 -0.48 -3.40 15.96
CA CYS A 25 -0.36 -4.05 14.65
C CYS A 25 0.92 -3.63 13.90
N ARG A 26 1.40 -2.39 14.07
CA ARG A 26 2.51 -1.76 13.33
C ARG A 26 2.28 -1.60 11.81
N PHE A 27 1.06 -1.83 11.32
CA PHE A 27 0.69 -1.71 9.90
C PHE A 27 0.26 -0.30 9.48
N ILE A 28 -0.19 0.53 10.41
CA ILE A 28 -0.77 1.86 10.12
C ILE A 28 -0.11 2.93 10.97
N SER A 29 -0.07 4.16 10.46
CA SER A 29 0.65 5.28 11.06
C SER A 29 -0.21 6.54 11.20
N TYR A 30 0.02 7.29 12.26
CA TYR A 30 -0.69 8.54 12.56
C TYR A 30 0.30 9.65 12.94
N CYS A 31 0.01 10.89 12.57
CA CYS A 31 0.83 12.02 12.98
C CYS A 31 0.57 12.49 14.41
N SER A 32 -0.53 12.03 15.04
CA SER A 32 -0.88 12.41 16.39
C SER A 32 -1.72 11.33 17.10
N LYS A 33 -1.81 11.44 18.43
CA LYS A 33 -2.63 10.53 19.24
C LYS A 33 -4.12 10.75 18.96
N GLU A 34 -4.51 11.97 18.66
CA GLU A 34 -5.88 12.37 18.35
C GLU A 34 -6.36 11.68 17.07
N HIS A 35 -5.53 11.67 16.02
CA HIS A 35 -5.82 10.91 14.80
C HIS A 35 -5.92 9.40 15.06
N GLN A 36 -5.04 8.84 15.89
CA GLN A 36 -5.13 7.43 16.27
C GLN A 36 -6.43 7.11 17.03
N ILE A 37 -6.86 7.97 17.96
CA ILE A 37 -8.10 7.80 18.72
C ILE A 37 -9.32 7.92 17.81
N SER A 38 -9.30 8.88 16.88
CA SER A 38 -10.38 9.09 15.91
C SER A 38 -10.60 7.86 15.03
N ASP A 39 -9.51 7.25 14.56
CA ASP A 39 -9.55 6.04 13.73
C ASP A 39 -9.92 4.76 14.51
N TRP A 40 -9.78 4.76 15.83
CA TRP A 40 -9.83 3.52 16.61
C TRP A 40 -11.12 2.71 16.43
N LYS A 41 -12.26 3.37 16.24
CA LYS A 41 -13.54 2.69 16.00
C LYS A 41 -13.50 1.83 14.72
N ASN A 42 -12.83 2.31 13.67
CA ASN A 42 -12.68 1.61 12.40
C ASN A 42 -11.55 0.57 12.47
N HIS A 43 -10.39 0.98 12.98
CA HIS A 43 -9.17 0.16 13.00
C HIS A 43 -9.21 -1.02 13.99
N LYS A 44 -9.93 -0.91 15.12
CA LYS A 44 -9.83 -1.83 16.27
C LYS A 44 -9.99 -3.30 15.91
N GLN A 45 -10.92 -3.65 15.02
CA GLN A 45 -11.18 -5.05 14.66
C GLN A 45 -9.99 -5.66 13.91
N VAL A 46 -9.56 -5.01 12.83
CA VAL A 46 -8.40 -5.43 12.03
C VAL A 46 -7.11 -5.39 12.87
N CYS A 47 -6.93 -4.36 13.71
CA CYS A 47 -5.78 -4.25 14.62
C CYS A 47 -5.61 -5.49 15.53
N LYS A 48 -6.71 -5.97 16.12
CA LYS A 48 -6.69 -7.15 17.01
C LYS A 48 -6.35 -8.44 16.26
N ILE A 49 -6.71 -8.55 14.99
CA ILE A 49 -6.42 -9.73 14.18
C ILE A 49 -4.96 -9.67 13.71
N LEU A 50 -4.50 -8.53 13.17
CA LEU A 50 -3.13 -8.32 12.71
C LEU A 50 -2.09 -8.44 13.84
N SER A 51 -2.40 -7.98 15.04
CA SER A 51 -1.49 -8.14 16.19
C SER A 51 -1.30 -9.61 16.60
N LYS A 52 -2.29 -10.46 16.34
CA LYS A 52 -2.21 -11.91 16.57
C LYS A 52 -1.57 -12.65 15.40
N SER A 53 -1.77 -12.16 14.17
CA SER A 53 -1.23 -12.83 12.97
C SER A 53 0.29 -12.93 13.03
N LYS A 54 1.00 -11.98 13.64
CA LYS A 54 2.47 -12.06 13.83
C LYS A 54 2.97 -13.32 14.54
N LYS A 55 2.13 -13.99 15.32
CA LYS A 55 2.48 -15.25 16.00
C LYS A 55 2.23 -16.49 15.13
N ILE A 56 1.45 -16.33 14.07
CA ILE A 56 0.92 -17.41 13.23
C ILE A 56 1.56 -17.36 11.84
N LEU A 57 1.67 -16.15 11.31
CA LEU A 57 2.25 -15.78 10.03
C LEU A 57 3.49 -14.93 10.33
N THR A 58 4.66 -15.56 10.22
CA THR A 58 5.96 -14.89 10.33
C THR A 58 6.56 -14.72 8.94
N LEU A 59 6.89 -13.48 8.61
CA LEU A 59 7.78 -13.23 7.50
C LEU A 59 9.21 -13.32 8.00
N GLU A 60 9.98 -14.27 7.46
CA GLU A 60 11.42 -14.33 7.72
C GLU A 60 12.12 -13.12 7.09
N GLU A 61 13.14 -12.60 7.77
CA GLU A 61 14.00 -11.57 7.19
C GLU A 61 14.72 -12.11 5.94
N ASN A 62 14.92 -11.26 4.93
CA ASN A 62 15.52 -11.64 3.65
C ASN A 62 14.78 -12.77 2.93
N CYS A 63 13.48 -12.97 3.20
CA CYS A 63 12.71 -13.93 2.44
C CYS A 63 12.68 -13.53 0.95
N GLY A 64 12.86 -14.53 0.08
CA GLY A 64 12.68 -14.33 -1.35
C GLY A 64 11.27 -13.84 -1.67
N TYR A 65 11.12 -13.25 -2.86
CA TYR A 65 9.88 -12.62 -3.32
C TYR A 65 8.65 -13.57 -3.25
N ASP A 66 8.78 -14.84 -3.63
CA ASP A 66 7.65 -15.81 -3.57
C ASP A 66 7.09 -16.00 -2.16
N ARG A 67 7.98 -15.97 -1.16
CA ARG A 67 7.59 -16.09 0.24
C ARG A 67 6.92 -14.83 0.74
N TRP A 68 7.41 -13.67 0.32
CA TRP A 68 6.78 -12.38 0.58
C TRP A 68 5.35 -12.33 0.02
N ARG A 69 5.16 -12.79 -1.21
CA ARG A 69 3.84 -12.90 -1.84
C ARG A 69 2.90 -13.86 -1.12
N SER A 70 3.40 -15.03 -0.75
CA SER A 70 2.62 -16.03 -0.01
C SER A 70 2.15 -15.46 1.32
N TYR A 71 3.04 -14.78 2.05
CA TYR A 71 2.70 -14.09 3.29
C TYR A 71 1.55 -13.09 3.14
N ARG A 72 1.56 -12.25 2.10
CA ARG A 72 0.47 -11.28 1.84
C ARG A 72 -0.87 -11.97 1.60
N THR A 73 -0.84 -13.06 0.85
CA THR A 73 -2.02 -13.85 0.48
C THR A 73 -2.58 -14.58 1.70
N ASP A 74 -1.72 -15.22 2.48
CA ASP A 74 -2.11 -15.88 3.74
C ASP A 74 -2.69 -14.90 4.74
N LEU A 75 -2.12 -13.68 4.81
CA LEU A 75 -2.63 -12.64 5.70
C LEU A 75 -4.00 -12.12 5.24
N GLN A 76 -4.21 -11.95 3.94
CA GLN A 76 -5.52 -11.61 3.36
C GLN A 76 -6.56 -12.67 3.74
N PHE A 77 -6.30 -13.95 3.47
CA PHE A 77 -7.23 -15.03 3.80
C PHE A 77 -7.47 -15.15 5.31
N TYR A 78 -6.43 -15.01 6.12
CA TYR A 78 -6.57 -15.02 7.57
C TYR A 78 -7.47 -13.89 8.08
N LEU A 79 -7.40 -12.69 7.48
CA LEU A 79 -8.29 -11.58 7.82
C LEU A 79 -9.71 -11.85 7.35
N MET A 80 -9.90 -12.36 6.12
CA MET A 80 -11.23 -12.70 5.59
C MET A 80 -11.95 -13.74 6.45
N LEU A 81 -11.22 -14.74 6.98
CA LEU A 81 -11.79 -15.79 7.82
C LEU A 81 -12.10 -15.33 9.26
N ARG A 82 -11.45 -14.27 9.75
CA ARG A 82 -11.50 -13.87 11.16
C ARG A 82 -12.23 -12.56 11.40
N LEU A 83 -12.39 -11.75 10.37
CA LEU A 83 -13.13 -10.49 10.43
C LEU A 83 -14.61 -10.77 10.14
N ASN A 84 -15.49 -10.40 11.06
CA ASN A 84 -16.93 -10.62 10.93
C ASN A 84 -17.62 -9.51 10.11
N ARG A 85 -16.92 -9.01 9.09
CA ARG A 85 -17.39 -8.02 8.11
C ARG A 85 -16.44 -8.04 6.92
N GLU A 86 -16.87 -7.41 5.83
CA GLU A 86 -16.00 -7.16 4.70
C GLU A 86 -14.77 -6.32 5.10
N ILE A 87 -13.65 -6.64 4.46
CA ILE A 87 -12.41 -5.89 4.59
C ILE A 87 -12.57 -4.62 3.77
N LEU A 88 -12.33 -3.46 4.39
CA LEU A 88 -12.39 -2.19 3.65
C LEU A 88 -11.19 -2.08 2.71
N PRO A 89 -11.31 -1.39 1.56
CA PRO A 89 -10.21 -1.27 0.60
C PRO A 89 -8.90 -0.81 1.22
N HIS A 90 -8.92 0.26 2.04
CA HIS A 90 -7.71 0.76 2.72
C HIS A 90 -7.12 -0.23 3.73
N GLU A 91 -7.92 -1.15 4.29
CA GLU A 91 -7.42 -2.16 5.23
C GLU A 91 -6.60 -3.19 4.46
N SER A 92 -7.12 -3.69 3.33
CA SER A 92 -6.39 -4.63 2.47
C SER A 92 -5.07 -4.05 1.97
N GLN A 93 -5.07 -2.76 1.59
CA GLN A 93 -3.89 -2.02 1.20
C GLN A 93 -2.80 -2.00 2.28
N MET A 94 -3.14 -2.09 3.57
CA MET A 94 -2.16 -2.08 4.67
C MET A 94 -1.15 -3.21 4.57
N TRP A 95 -1.58 -4.42 4.22
CA TRP A 95 -0.69 -5.58 4.07
C TRP A 95 -0.33 -5.87 2.63
N MET A 96 -1.09 -5.37 1.66
CA MET A 96 -0.69 -5.45 0.26
C MET A 96 0.45 -4.49 -0.07
N PHE A 97 0.50 -3.31 0.57
CA PHE A 97 1.54 -2.29 0.36
C PHE A 97 2.23 -1.86 1.67
N PRO A 98 2.81 -2.80 2.44
CA PRO A 98 3.31 -2.53 3.77
C PRO A 98 4.62 -1.73 3.73
N ARG A 99 4.94 -1.08 4.85
CA ARG A 99 6.17 -0.31 5.00
C ARG A 99 7.39 -1.23 5.17
N ASN A 100 8.06 -1.55 4.07
CA ASN A 100 9.31 -2.30 4.06
C ASN A 100 10.32 -1.72 3.06
N CYS A 101 11.58 -2.14 3.17
CA CYS A 101 12.60 -1.74 2.22
C CYS A 101 12.27 -2.32 0.83
N ALA A 102 12.24 -1.47 -0.19
CA ALA A 102 11.95 -1.89 -1.57
C ALA A 102 12.97 -2.90 -2.16
N VAL A 103 14.13 -3.08 -1.51
CA VAL A 103 15.19 -4.00 -1.95
C VAL A 103 15.19 -5.29 -1.14
N CYS A 104 15.23 -5.20 0.20
CA CYS A 104 15.45 -6.37 1.07
C CYS A 104 14.26 -6.72 1.97
N TYR A 105 13.14 -5.99 1.86
CA TYR A 105 11.93 -6.20 2.65
C TYR A 105 12.09 -6.05 4.17
N SER A 106 13.23 -5.53 4.66
CA SER A 106 13.42 -5.17 6.07
C SER A 106 12.38 -4.13 6.51
N VAL A 107 11.94 -4.21 7.78
CA VAL A 107 10.94 -3.30 8.36
C VAL A 107 11.53 -2.25 9.31
N GLU A 108 12.85 -2.30 9.51
CA GLU A 108 13.61 -1.49 10.46
C GLU A 108 14.46 -0.42 9.74
N GLY A 109 14.74 0.69 10.42
CA GLY A 109 15.62 1.75 9.90
C GLY A 109 15.13 2.48 8.63
N LEU A 110 13.85 2.33 8.29
CA LEU A 110 13.30 2.75 7.00
C LEU A 110 13.16 4.27 6.84
N LYS A 111 13.73 4.78 5.76
CA LYS A 111 13.64 6.17 5.29
C LYS A 111 12.82 6.24 3.99
N ASP A 112 11.82 7.11 3.96
CA ASP A 112 10.94 7.25 2.80
C ASP A 112 11.64 7.99 1.65
N CYS A 113 11.27 7.66 0.41
CA CYS A 113 11.58 8.52 -0.73
C CYS A 113 10.89 9.88 -0.54
N GLN A 114 11.65 10.97 -0.65
CA GLN A 114 11.13 12.32 -0.40
C GLN A 114 10.38 12.93 -1.59
N GLU A 115 10.38 12.24 -2.74
CA GLU A 115 9.63 12.67 -3.93
C GLU A 115 8.25 12.02 -3.96
N CYS A 116 8.20 10.68 -4.05
CA CYS A 116 6.93 9.96 -4.17
C CYS A 116 6.26 9.64 -2.84
N PHE A 117 7.03 9.56 -1.76
CA PHE A 117 6.60 9.02 -0.46
C PHE A 117 6.00 7.61 -0.53
N CYS A 118 6.06 6.88 -1.63
CA CYS A 118 5.42 5.56 -1.73
C CYS A 118 6.36 4.39 -1.39
N LEU A 119 7.66 4.59 -1.61
CA LEU A 119 8.71 3.61 -1.28
C LEU A 119 9.59 4.08 -0.12
N CYS A 120 10.23 3.11 0.54
CA CYS A 120 11.20 3.38 1.59
C CYS A 120 12.38 2.40 1.54
N TYR A 121 13.49 2.82 2.14
CA TYR A 121 14.77 2.09 2.12
C TYR A 121 15.35 2.00 3.51
N CYS A 122 15.89 0.84 3.88
CA CYS A 122 16.56 0.68 5.18
C CYS A 122 17.94 1.35 5.23
N SER A 123 18.52 1.70 4.07
CA SER A 123 19.85 2.30 3.98
C SER A 123 20.04 3.13 2.70
N LYS A 124 21.13 3.90 2.65
CA LYS A 124 21.48 4.69 1.45
C LYS A 124 21.99 3.82 0.31
N GLU A 125 22.60 2.70 0.64
CA GLU A 125 23.05 1.67 -0.30
C GLU A 125 21.86 1.08 -1.05
N HIS A 126 20.80 0.65 -0.34
CA HIS A 126 19.59 0.13 -0.98
C HIS A 126 18.81 1.19 -1.76
N GLN A 127 18.80 2.45 -1.30
CA GLN A 127 18.25 3.55 -2.10
C GLN A 127 19.01 3.75 -3.42
N THR A 128 20.33 3.59 -3.39
CA THR A 128 21.17 3.75 -4.59
C THR A 128 21.02 2.55 -5.52
N LEU A 129 20.93 1.34 -4.98
CA LEU A 129 20.75 0.10 -5.74
C LEU A 129 19.44 0.11 -6.54
N ASP A 130 18.35 0.62 -5.97
CA ASP A 130 17.04 0.69 -6.62
C ASP A 130 16.88 1.94 -7.50
N ARG A 131 17.84 2.87 -7.51
CA ARG A 131 17.68 4.21 -8.12
C ARG A 131 17.26 4.15 -9.59
N GLU A 132 17.91 3.31 -10.39
CA GLU A 132 17.66 3.24 -11.84
C GLU A 132 16.30 2.63 -12.18
N THR A 133 15.81 1.72 -11.35
CA THR A 133 14.48 1.10 -11.46
C THR A 133 13.43 2.10 -10.97
N HIS A 134 13.55 2.53 -9.72
CA HIS A 134 12.63 3.48 -9.08
C HIS A 134 12.41 4.79 -9.83
N GLN A 135 13.45 5.38 -10.41
CA GLN A 135 13.30 6.65 -11.15
C GLN A 135 12.33 6.55 -12.34
N ARG A 136 12.11 5.35 -12.89
CA ARG A 136 11.22 5.13 -14.04
C ARG A 136 9.73 5.30 -13.70
N TYR A 137 9.38 5.25 -12.41
CA TYR A 137 7.99 5.29 -11.95
C TYR A 137 7.79 6.16 -10.70
N CYS A 138 8.83 6.85 -10.22
CA CYS A 138 8.76 7.68 -9.01
C CYS A 138 7.69 8.79 -9.14
N SER A 139 7.65 9.46 -10.29
CA SER A 139 6.66 10.49 -10.61
C SER A 139 5.24 9.97 -10.65
N GLU A 140 5.04 8.76 -11.17
CA GLU A 140 3.77 8.07 -11.30
C GLU A 140 3.24 7.70 -9.92
N LEU A 141 4.11 7.23 -9.02
CA LEU A 141 3.76 7.00 -7.62
C LEU A 141 3.35 8.28 -6.90
N LYS A 142 4.07 9.38 -7.13
CA LYS A 142 3.69 10.69 -6.60
C LYS A 142 2.31 11.11 -7.12
N LEU A 143 2.08 10.92 -8.42
CA LEU A 143 0.81 11.22 -9.06
C LEU A 143 -0.32 10.39 -8.44
N CYS A 144 -0.17 9.07 -8.27
CA CYS A 144 -1.18 8.23 -7.60
C CYS A 144 -1.61 8.81 -6.24
N LEU A 145 -0.63 9.15 -5.38
CA LEU A 145 -0.90 9.74 -4.07
C LEU A 145 -1.64 11.08 -4.16
N ASP A 146 -1.25 11.95 -5.09
CA ASP A 146 -1.88 13.27 -5.28
C ASP A 146 -3.31 13.14 -5.82
N LEU A 147 -3.55 12.20 -6.74
CA LEU A 147 -4.87 11.92 -7.28
C LEU A 147 -5.80 11.36 -6.19
N ASP A 148 -5.32 10.43 -5.37
CA ASP A 148 -6.10 9.89 -4.25
C ASP A 148 -6.50 10.98 -3.24
N ARG A 149 -5.58 11.91 -2.93
CA ARG A 149 -5.88 13.09 -2.10
C ARG A 149 -6.89 14.01 -2.75
N PHE A 150 -6.75 14.27 -4.05
CA PHE A 150 -7.66 15.11 -4.80
C PHE A 150 -9.08 14.53 -4.73
N TYR A 151 -9.27 13.25 -5.00
CA TYR A 151 -10.59 12.62 -4.95
C TYR A 151 -11.18 12.52 -3.56
N LEU A 152 -10.35 12.30 -2.53
CA LEU A 152 -10.84 12.38 -1.15
C LEU A 152 -11.37 13.78 -0.80
N SER A 153 -10.77 14.82 -1.35
CA SER A 153 -11.16 16.21 -1.09
C SER A 153 -12.31 16.71 -1.98
N ASN A 154 -12.59 16.03 -3.09
CA ASN A 154 -13.57 16.40 -4.10
C ASN A 154 -14.48 15.19 -4.44
N PRO A 155 -15.27 14.69 -3.48
CA PRO A 155 -16.09 13.49 -3.66
C PRO A 155 -17.20 13.62 -4.72
N GLU A 156 -17.53 14.85 -5.12
CA GLU A 156 -18.49 15.16 -6.18
C GLU A 156 -17.93 14.95 -7.59
N VAL A 157 -16.61 14.82 -7.73
CA VAL A 157 -15.98 14.50 -9.00
C VAL A 157 -16.22 13.02 -9.29
N ASP A 158 -17.35 12.74 -9.94
CA ASP A 158 -17.67 11.43 -10.46
C ASP A 158 -16.77 11.15 -11.67
N VAL A 159 -15.95 10.11 -11.56
CA VAL A 159 -15.10 9.66 -12.67
C VAL A 159 -15.61 8.31 -13.07
N GLU A 160 -16.25 8.28 -14.23
CA GLU A 160 -16.71 7.05 -14.88
C GLU A 160 -15.52 6.08 -15.00
N LEU A 161 -15.56 5.05 -14.16
CA LEU A 161 -14.56 3.98 -14.16
C LEU A 161 -14.81 3.11 -15.39
N LYS A 162 -13.83 3.03 -16.28
CA LYS A 162 -13.85 2.03 -17.35
C LYS A 162 -13.15 0.78 -16.84
N GLU A 163 -13.93 -0.29 -16.71
CA GLU A 163 -13.38 -1.62 -16.43
C GLU A 163 -12.34 -1.97 -17.49
N ILE A 164 -11.14 -2.34 -17.03
CA ILE A 164 -10.11 -2.90 -17.90
C ILE A 164 -10.05 -4.38 -17.56
N ASP A 165 -10.47 -5.21 -18.53
CA ASP A 165 -10.49 -6.66 -18.39
C ASP A 165 -9.04 -7.19 -18.39
N MET A 166 -8.44 -7.27 -17.20
CA MET A 166 -7.09 -7.79 -16.99
C MET A 166 -7.17 -9.16 -16.30
N LYS A 167 -6.80 -10.22 -17.02
CA LYS A 167 -6.55 -11.54 -16.42
C LYS A 167 -5.24 -11.50 -15.64
N VAL A 168 -5.32 -11.23 -14.34
CA VAL A 168 -4.15 -11.22 -13.45
C VAL A 168 -4.02 -12.60 -12.79
N GLU A 169 -3.19 -13.47 -13.36
CA GLU A 169 -2.88 -14.78 -12.74
C GLU A 169 -2.05 -14.63 -11.46
N GLN A 170 -1.44 -13.45 -11.24
CA GLN A 170 -0.50 -13.19 -10.15
C GLN A 170 -0.61 -11.74 -9.64
N LEU A 171 -0.92 -11.56 -8.34
CA LEU A 171 -0.99 -10.24 -7.73
C LEU A 171 0.36 -9.51 -7.80
N PRO A 172 0.37 -8.23 -8.27
CA PRO A 172 1.59 -7.43 -8.33
C PRO A 172 2.18 -7.13 -6.95
N ILE A 173 3.50 -7.06 -6.94
CA ILE A 173 4.35 -7.32 -5.78
C ILE A 173 4.89 -6.04 -5.18
N SER A 174 4.83 -5.01 -6.01
CA SER A 174 5.04 -3.63 -5.71
C SER A 174 4.06 -2.83 -6.56
N ILE A 175 3.84 -1.60 -6.14
CA ILE A 175 3.12 -0.62 -6.95
C ILE A 175 3.83 -0.36 -8.31
N HIS A 176 5.14 -0.65 -8.40
CA HIS A 176 5.87 -0.63 -9.67
C HIS A 176 5.40 -1.73 -10.63
N GLU A 177 5.31 -2.98 -10.17
CA GLU A 177 4.82 -4.07 -11.02
C GLU A 177 3.34 -3.87 -11.36
N CYS A 178 2.54 -3.31 -10.45
CA CYS A 178 1.20 -2.83 -10.80
C CYS A 178 1.29 -1.89 -12.01
N ILE A 179 2.08 -0.82 -11.89
CA ILE A 179 2.26 0.20 -12.93
C ILE A 179 2.81 -0.42 -14.23
N GLU A 180 3.78 -1.33 -14.20
CA GLU A 180 4.32 -1.99 -15.39
C GLU A 180 3.30 -2.89 -16.08
N LEU A 181 2.51 -3.66 -15.31
CA LEU A 181 1.39 -4.43 -15.87
C LEU A 181 0.36 -3.52 -16.55
N PHE A 182 0.13 -2.32 -16.01
CA PHE A 182 -0.76 -1.31 -16.60
C PHE A 182 -0.16 -0.59 -17.83
N LEU A 183 1.15 -0.30 -17.83
CA LEU A 183 1.83 0.35 -18.95
C LEU A 183 2.05 -0.62 -20.13
N ASN A 184 2.21 -1.91 -19.87
CA ASN A 184 2.36 -2.93 -20.91
C ASN A 184 1.02 -3.34 -21.56
N THR A 185 -0.11 -3.17 -20.86
CA THR A 185 -1.46 -3.34 -21.43
C THR A 185 -1.90 -2.14 -22.28
N SER A 186 -1.29 -0.97 -22.11
CA SER A 186 -1.58 0.27 -22.84
C SER A 186 -0.84 0.44 -24.18
N LYS A 187 -0.42 -0.67 -24.82
CA LYS A 187 -0.10 -0.68 -26.28
C LYS A 187 -1.32 -0.48 -27.20
N LEU A 188 -2.39 0.15 -26.69
CA LEU A 188 -3.50 0.70 -27.46
C LEU A 188 -3.47 2.23 -27.30
N ASN A 189 -3.08 2.89 -28.39
CA ASN A 189 -2.88 4.33 -28.61
C ASN A 189 -3.73 5.30 -27.76
N GLY A 190 -3.09 6.21 -27.02
CA GLY A 190 -3.69 7.48 -26.57
C GLY A 190 -3.25 8.00 -25.20
N PRO A 191 -3.37 9.31 -24.92
CA PRO A 191 -2.73 9.96 -23.77
C PRO A 191 -3.45 9.62 -22.46
N LEU A 192 -2.67 9.04 -21.53
CA LEU A 192 -2.92 8.90 -20.09
C LEU A 192 -4.38 8.62 -19.69
N GLN A 193 -4.81 7.37 -19.92
CA GLN A 193 -6.03 6.83 -19.34
C GLN A 193 -5.74 6.35 -17.91
N ARG A 194 -6.45 6.96 -16.96
CA ARG A 194 -6.37 6.75 -15.50
C ARG A 194 -7.04 5.42 -15.14
N ILE A 195 -6.40 4.57 -14.34
CA ILE A 195 -7.04 3.40 -13.71
C ILE A 195 -6.55 3.34 -12.28
N PHE A 196 -7.48 3.16 -11.34
CA PHE A 196 -7.14 3.04 -9.93
C PHE A 196 -6.60 1.65 -9.60
N VAL A 197 -5.65 1.62 -8.68
CA VAL A 197 -5.16 0.40 -8.00
C VAL A 197 -6.26 -0.26 -7.15
N THR A 198 -7.38 0.43 -6.90
CA THR A 198 -8.49 -0.07 -6.07
C THR A 198 -9.34 -1.14 -6.75
N ASP A 199 -9.35 -1.22 -8.08
CA ASP A 199 -10.22 -2.16 -8.81
C ASP A 199 -9.51 -3.46 -9.22
N ILE A 200 -8.21 -3.60 -8.93
CA ILE A 200 -7.55 -4.92 -8.91
C ILE A 200 -8.12 -5.81 -7.79
N LEU A 201 -8.83 -5.23 -6.81
CA LEU A 201 -9.23 -5.93 -5.59
C LEU A 201 -10.67 -6.49 -5.59
N GLN A 202 -11.36 -6.57 -6.73
CA GLN A 202 -12.64 -7.29 -6.83
C GLN A 202 -12.59 -8.59 -7.64
N VAL A 203 -11.44 -8.95 -8.23
CA VAL A 203 -11.24 -10.26 -8.88
C VAL A 203 -9.91 -10.91 -8.46
N CYS A 204 -9.48 -10.69 -7.21
CA CYS A 204 -8.31 -11.35 -6.62
C CYS A 204 -8.64 -11.92 -5.25
#